data_AF-A0A810AL35-F1
#
_entry.id   AF-A0A810AL35-F1
#
_cell.length_a   1.000
_cell.length_b   1.000
_cell.length_c   1.000
_cell.angle_alpha   90.00
_cell.angle_beta   90.00
_cell.angle_gamma   90.00
#
_symmetry.space_group_name_H-M   'P 1'
#
loop_
_entity.id
_entity.type
_entity.pdbx_description
1 polymer ?
#
loop_
_entity_poly.entity_id
_entity_poly.type
_entity_poly.pdbx_seq_one_letter_code
_entity_poly.pdbx_strand_id
1 'polypeptide(L)' 'MIRLFQGDNKGGLADYDKALQYDPSDVFSWSNRGQARLRLGDKQGAIADFRKALELRPGLPVAHDALRKLGAL' A
#
# COMPACT_ATOMS: atom_id res chain seq x y z
N MET A 1 0.38 30.22 4.19
CA MET A 1 0.81 29.21 5.17
C MET A 1 0.98 27.89 4.44
N ILE A 2 2.23 27.44 4.31
CA ILE A 2 2.58 26.19 3.66
C ILE A 2 2.34 25.06 4.68
N ARG A 3 1.35 24.19 4.42
CA ARG A 3 1.09 22.97 5.22
C ARG A 3 2.13 21.91 4.84
N LEU A 4 3.36 22.11 5.30
CA LEU A 4 4.41 21.10 5.24
C LEU A 4 4.54 20.48 6.64
N PHE A 5 4.63 19.14 6.70
CA PHE A 5 5.11 18.34 7.84
C PHE A 5 4.19 18.07 9.04
N GLN A 6 2.94 17.66 8.82
CA GLN A 6 2.25 16.83 9.83
C GLN A 6 1.56 15.63 9.17
N GLY A 7 2.31 14.55 8.96
CA GLY A 7 1.74 13.24 8.60
C GLY A 7 1.51 13.02 7.11
N ASP A 8 2.59 13.00 6.33
CA ASP A 8 2.61 12.68 4.89
C ASP A 8 2.03 11.29 4.51
N ASN A 9 1.56 10.53 5.48
CA ASN A 9 0.89 9.25 5.24
C ASN A 9 -0.38 9.43 4.38
N LYS A 10 -1.12 10.55 4.51
CA LYS A 10 -2.29 10.83 3.66
C LYS A 10 -1.91 11.36 2.28
N GLY A 11 -0.84 12.15 2.18
CA GLY A 11 -0.31 12.65 0.91
C GLY A 11 0.14 11.49 0.00
N GLY A 12 0.88 10.54 0.58
CA GLY A 12 1.34 9.36 -0.15
C GLY A 12 0.23 8.48 -0.73
N LEU A 13 -0.95 8.39 -0.07
CA LEU A 13 -2.06 7.60 -0.63
C LEU A 13 -2.56 8.17 -1.96
N ALA A 14 -2.73 9.49 -2.06
CA ALA A 14 -3.20 10.12 -3.29
C ALA A 14 -2.20 9.96 -4.45
N ASP A 15 -0.90 9.97 -4.15
CA ASP A 15 0.14 9.74 -5.15
C ASP A 15 0.16 8.29 -5.63
N TYR A 16 0.00 7.32 -4.71
CA TYR A 16 -0.15 5.91 -5.11
C TYR A 16 -1.45 5.66 -5.88
N ASP A 17 -2.55 6.34 -5.55
CA ASP A 17 -3.79 6.24 -6.30
C ASP A 17 -3.61 6.71 -7.75
N LYS A 18 -2.92 7.84 -7.96
CA LYS A 18 -2.58 8.32 -9.31
C LYS A 18 -1.62 7.38 -10.04
N ALA A 19 -0.59 6.89 -9.36
CA ALA A 19 0.35 5.93 -9.93
C ALA A 19 -0.38 4.67 -10.42
N LEU A 20 -1.32 4.16 -9.62
CA LEU A 20 -2.11 2.97 -9.94
C LEU A 20 -3.23 3.22 -10.97
N GLN A 21 -3.67 4.46 -11.15
CA GLN A 21 -4.52 4.84 -12.29
C GLN A 21 -3.72 4.84 -13.60
N TYR A 22 -2.46 5.26 -13.56
CA TYR A 22 -1.58 5.28 -14.73
C TYR A 22 -1.07 3.87 -15.08
N ASP A 23 -0.60 3.13 -14.07
CA ASP A 23 -0.14 1.75 -14.19
C ASP A 23 -0.72 0.88 -13.05
N PRO A 24 -1.83 0.18 -13.29
CA PRO A 24 -2.43 -0.70 -12.29
C PRO A 24 -1.60 -1.97 -12.05
N SER A 25 -0.55 -2.22 -12.84
CA SER A 25 0.36 -3.37 -12.70
C SER A 25 1.59 -3.06 -11.85
N ASP A 26 1.76 -1.82 -11.39
CA ASP A 26 2.89 -1.44 -10.53
C ASP A 26 2.77 -2.05 -9.13
N VAL A 27 3.44 -3.19 -8.98
CA VAL A 27 3.58 -3.96 -7.74
C VAL A 27 4.12 -3.10 -6.59
N PHE A 28 5.04 -2.17 -6.87
CA PHE A 28 5.64 -1.35 -5.82
C PHE A 28 4.64 -0.32 -5.31
N SER A 29 3.86 0.31 -6.18
CA SER A 29 2.79 1.22 -5.77
C SER A 29 1.72 0.52 -4.93
N TRP A 30 1.28 -0.69 -5.30
CA TRP A 30 0.36 -1.48 -4.46
C TRP A 30 0.95 -1.76 -3.06
N SER A 31 2.18 -2.30 -2.99
CA SER A 31 2.79 -2.65 -1.71
C SER A 31 3.11 -1.43 -0.83
N ASN A 32 3.50 -0.30 -1.42
CA ASN A 32 3.77 0.93 -0.69
C ASN A 32 2.48 1.60 -0.21
N ARG A 33 1.40 1.57 -1.01
CA ARG A 33 0.08 2.03 -0.58
C ARG A 33 -0.46 1.20 0.57
N GLY A 34 -0.29 -0.12 0.53
CA GLY A 34 -0.65 -1.01 1.63
C GLY A 34 0.09 -0.66 2.94
N GLN A 35 1.39 -0.37 2.87
CA GLN A 35 2.16 0.09 4.02
C GLN A 35 1.69 1.45 4.54
N ALA A 36 1.36 2.40 3.65
CA ALA A 36 0.83 3.69 4.04
C ALA A 36 -0.54 3.56 4.74
N ARG A 37 -1.43 2.71 4.22
CA ARG A 37 -2.72 2.38 4.86
C ARG A 37 -2.54 1.76 6.24
N LEU A 38 -1.55 0.87 6.44
CA LEU A 38 -1.21 0.36 7.77
C LEU A 38 -0.80 1.46 8.75
N ARG A 39 0.04 2.40 8.32
CA ARG A 39 0.45 3.55 9.16
C ARG A 39 -0.72 4.45 9.53
N LEU A 40 -1.77 4.46 8.71
CA LEU A 40 -3.01 5.20 8.96
C LEU A 40 -4.06 4.38 9.74
N GLY A 41 -3.77 3.11 10.07
CA GLY A 41 -4.69 2.22 10.77
C GLY A 41 -5.71 1.51 9.87
N ASP A 42 -5.70 1.75 8.56
CA ASP A 42 -6.56 1.06 7.61
C ASP A 42 -5.98 -0.32 7.25
N LYS A 43 -6.23 -1.29 8.15
CA LYS A 43 -5.75 -2.67 7.98
C LYS A 43 -6.43 -3.38 6.81
N GLN A 44 -7.72 -3.14 6.58
CA GLN A 44 -8.48 -3.83 5.53
C GLN A 44 -8.04 -3.36 4.14
N GLY A 45 -7.91 -2.05 3.94
CA GLY A 45 -7.39 -1.50 2.70
C GLY A 45 -5.94 -1.89 2.45
N ALA A 46 -5.12 -2.06 3.51
CA ALA A 46 -3.77 -2.59 3.37
C ALA A 46 -3.74 -4.05 2.91
N ILE A 47 -4.59 -4.92 3.49
CA ILE A 47 -4.71 -6.32 3.09
C ILE A 47 -5.07 -6.42 1.60
N ALA A 48 -6.03 -5.62 1.14
CA ALA A 48 -6.43 -5.60 -0.27
C ALA A 48 -5.25 -5.24 -1.19
N ASP A 49 -4.48 -4.21 -0.82
CA ASP A 49 -3.33 -3.77 -1.60
C ASP A 49 -2.20 -4.81 -1.63
N PHE A 50 -1.89 -5.45 -0.49
CA PHE A 50 -0.87 -6.49 -0.45
C PHE A 50 -1.28 -7.76 -1.20
N ARG A 51 -2.56 -8.14 -1.17
CA ARG A 51 -3.08 -9.23 -2.00
C ARG A 51 -2.92 -8.91 -3.47
N LYS A 52 -3.24 -7.69 -3.89
CA LYS A 52 -3.06 -7.27 -5.28
C LYS A 52 -1.60 -7.31 -5.72
N ALA A 53 -0.68 -6.89 -4.84
CA ALA A 53 0.75 -6.98 -5.11
C ALA A 53 1.24 -8.43 -5.28
N LEU A 54 0.72 -9.38 -4.49
CA LEU A 54 1.04 -10.81 -4.64
C LEU A 54 0.39 -11.47 -5.87
N GLU A 55 -0.80 -11.04 -6.27
CA GLU A 55 -1.41 -11.48 -7.54
C GLU A 55 -0.54 -11.11 -8.73
N LEU A 56 0.01 -9.89 -8.74
CA LEU A 56 0.86 -9.37 -9.82
C LEU A 56 2.28 -9.94 -9.78
N ARG A 57 2.84 -10.13 -8.57
CA ARG A 57 4.14 -10.77 -8.36
C ARG A 57 4.06 -11.79 -7.23
N PRO A 58 3.77 -13.05 -7.57
CA PRO A 58 3.87 -14.14 -6.62
C PRO A 58 5.27 -14.18 -5.98
N GLY A 59 5.32 -14.31 -4.66
CA GLY A 59 6.59 -14.34 -3.92
C GLY A 59 7.15 -12.97 -3.52
N LEU A 60 6.39 -11.88 -3.63
CA LEU A 60 6.80 -10.58 -3.09
C LEU A 60 6.92 -10.63 -1.54
N PRO A 61 8.14 -10.61 -0.96
CA PRO A 61 8.30 -10.89 0.48
C PRO A 61 7.60 -9.85 1.37
N VAL A 62 7.64 -8.56 0.98
CA VAL A 62 7.01 -7.49 1.75
C VAL A 62 5.50 -7.67 1.90
N ALA A 63 4.81 -8.06 0.83
CA ALA A 63 3.36 -8.27 0.86
C ALA A 63 3.00 -9.57 1.59
N HIS A 64 3.76 -10.63 1.36
CA HIS A 64 3.58 -11.89 2.07
C HIS A 64 3.78 -11.73 3.58
N ASP A 65 4.85 -11.05 4.01
CA ASP A 65 5.13 -10.81 5.42
C ASP A 65 4.08 -9.89 6.07
N ALA A 66 3.61 -8.87 5.35
CA ALA A 66 2.56 -7.99 5.83
C ALA A 66 1.24 -8.76 6.05
N LEU A 67 0.82 -9.58 5.09
CA LEU A 67 -0.39 -10.39 5.22
C LEU A 67 -0.28 -11.41 6.36
N ARG A 68 0.88 -12.05 6.54
CA ARG A 68 1.14 -12.95 7.68
C ARG A 68 0.94 -12.23 9.01
N LYS A 69 1.53 -11.05 9.17
CA LYS A 69 1.43 -10.23 10.40
C LYS A 69 0.01 -9.74 10.66
N LEU A 70 -0.77 -9.55 9.60
CA LEU A 70 -2.17 -9.12 9.67
C LEU A 70 -3.15 -10.29 9.85
N GLY A 71 -2.68 -11.54 9.86
CA GLY A 71 -3.54 -12.72 9.94
C GLY A 71 -4.42 -12.93 8.70
N ALA A 72 -3.95 -12.48 7.53
CA ALA A 72 -4.71 -12.44 6.27
C ALA A 72 -4.08 -13.29 5.14
N LEU A 73 -3.19 -14.21 5.53
CA LEU A 73 -2.47 -15.14 4.67
C LEU A 73 -3.20 -16.48 4.56
#